data_AF-H1PP75-F1
#
_entry.id   AF-H1PP75-F1
#
_cell.length_a   1.000
_cell.length_b   1.000
_cell.length_c   1.000
_cell.angle_alpha   90.00
_cell.angle_beta   90.00
_cell.angle_gamma   90.00
#
_symmetry.space_group_name_H-M   'P 1'
#
loop_
_entity.id
_entity.type
_entity.pdbx_description
1 polymer ?
#
loop_
_entity_poly.entity_id
_entity_poly.type
_entity_poly.pdbx_seq_one_letter_code
_entity_poly.pdbx_strand_id
1 'polypeptide(L)'
;MDKIEKFLDEEIRPELRKHNGDISVEEYDEKNRKLVLRLMGQCCTCPHSIDTSENFIKISVREKFPEIEVLHVNAGASKEFIEIAKSYLRGR
;
A
#
# COMPACT_ATOMS: atom_id res chain seq x y z
N MET A 1 12.13 -12.86 0.18
CA MET A 1 11.42 -12.15 1.26
C MET A 1 12.28 -11.03 1.85
N ASP A 2 13.48 -11.28 2.37
CA ASP A 2 14.33 -10.27 3.06
C ASP A 2 14.65 -8.99 2.26
N LYS A 3 14.86 -9.07 0.95
CA LYS A 3 15.26 -7.89 0.13
C LYS A 3 14.19 -6.80 0.05
N ILE A 4 12.93 -7.19 -0.18
CA ILE A 4 11.81 -6.25 -0.28
C ILE A 4 11.54 -5.66 1.11
N GLU A 5 11.60 -6.50 2.15
CA GLU A 5 11.35 -6.07 3.53
C GLU A 5 12.42 -5.09 4.01
N LYS A 6 13.71 -5.33 3.72
CA LYS A 6 14.79 -4.36 3.97
C LYS A 6 14.59 -3.07 3.20
N PHE A 7 14.27 -3.14 1.91
CA PHE A 7 14.03 -1.94 1.11
C PHE A 7 12.88 -1.11 1.68
N LEU A 8 11.80 -1.77 2.11
CA LEU A 8 10.69 -1.12 2.78
C LEU A 8 11.14 -0.48 4.11
N ASP A 9 11.99 -1.13 4.90
CA ASP A 9 12.46 -0.62 6.20
C ASP A 9 13.47 0.53 6.07
N GLU A 10 14.33 0.49 5.05
CA GLU A 10 15.39 1.50 4.86
C GLU A 10 14.90 2.75 4.11
N GLU A 11 13.99 2.61 3.14
CA GLU A 11 13.55 3.73 2.29
C GLU A 11 12.11 4.15 2.58
N ILE A 12 11.17 3.20 2.59
CA ILE A 12 9.73 3.52 2.58
C ILE A 12 9.18 3.83 3.98
N ARG A 13 9.46 2.99 4.98
CA ARG A 13 9.01 3.15 6.38
C ARG A 13 9.48 4.44 7.03
N PRO A 14 10.74 4.89 6.93
CA PRO A 14 11.14 6.15 7.54
C PRO A 14 10.44 7.34 6.90
N GLU A 15 10.18 7.31 5.60
CA GLU A 15 9.46 8.36 4.90
C GLU A 15 7.98 8.38 5.30
N LEU A 16 7.32 7.22 5.33
CA LEU A 16 5.95 7.09 5.82
C LEU A 16 5.81 7.51 7.29
N ARG A 17 6.75 7.12 8.16
CA ARG A 17 6.74 7.49 9.59
C ARG A 17 6.82 9.00 9.81
N LYS A 18 7.52 9.76 8.95
CA LYS A 18 7.49 11.24 9.00
C LYS A 18 6.08 11.79 8.81
N HIS A 19 5.27 11.11 8.01
CA HIS A 19 3.86 11.41 7.79
C HIS A 19 2.91 10.65 8.74
N ASN A 20 3.44 9.98 9.77
CA ASN A 20 2.72 9.05 10.67
C ASN A 20 1.94 7.95 9.91
N GLY A 21 2.45 7.56 8.75
CA GLY A 21 2.05 6.36 8.03
C GLY A 21 2.95 5.18 8.39
N ASP A 22 2.50 4.00 8.03
CA ASP A 22 3.26 2.76 8.09
C ASP A 22 2.87 1.86 6.90
N ILE A 23 3.63 0.79 6.64
CA ILE A 23 3.37 -0.12 5.51
C ILE A 23 3.75 -1.55 5.88
N SER A 24 2.90 -2.48 5.44
CA SER A 24 3.09 -3.91 5.64
C SER A 24 2.92 -4.68 4.32
N VAL A 25 3.59 -5.82 4.21
CA VAL A 25 3.47 -6.73 3.06
C VAL A 25 2.35 -7.71 3.35
N GLU A 26 1.28 -7.70 2.55
CA GLU A 26 0.17 -8.66 2.69
C GLU A 26 0.46 -9.95 1.90
N GLU A 27 1.00 -9.81 0.68
CA GLU A 27 1.23 -10.93 -0.23
C GLU A 27 2.42 -10.61 -1.13
N TYR A 28 3.31 -11.59 -1.31
CA TYR A 28 4.40 -11.52 -2.28
C TYR A 28 4.46 -12.82 -3.06
N ASP A 29 4.23 -12.73 -4.36
CA ASP A 29 4.28 -13.86 -5.29
C ASP A 29 5.33 -13.60 -6.36
N GLU A 30 6.49 -14.23 -6.20
CA GLU A 30 7.63 -14.09 -7.12
C GLU A 30 7.36 -14.73 -8.49
N LYS A 31 6.56 -15.81 -8.53
CA LYS A 31 6.24 -16.52 -9.77
C LYS A 31 5.34 -15.68 -10.69
N ASN A 32 4.35 -15.01 -10.10
CA ASN A 32 3.43 -14.13 -10.79
C ASN A 32 3.89 -12.67 -10.78
N ARG A 33 5.09 -12.38 -10.24
CA ARG A 33 5.66 -11.02 -10.15
C ARG A 33 4.69 -10.03 -9.51
N LYS A 34 3.96 -10.50 -8.49
CA LYS A 34 2.90 -9.77 -7.84
C LYS A 34 3.29 -9.43 -6.41
N LEU A 35 3.19 -8.16 -6.05
CA LEU A 35 3.40 -7.68 -4.68
C LEU A 35 2.16 -6.92 -4.22
N VAL A 36 1.62 -7.30 -3.06
CA VAL A 36 0.48 -6.64 -2.42
C VAL A 36 0.96 -6.06 -1.10
N LEU A 37 0.88 -4.73 -1.02
CA LEU A 37 1.23 -3.95 0.15
C LEU A 37 -0.04 -3.38 0.78
N ARG A 38 -0.03 -3.20 2.10
CA ARG A 38 -1.08 -2.50 2.85
C ARG A 38 -0.47 -1.28 3.49
N LEU A 39 -1.01 -0.12 3.13
CA LEU A 39 -0.73 1.14 3.83
C LEU A 39 -1.51 1.17 5.15
N MET A 40 -0.84 1.59 6.21
CA MET A 40 -1.40 1.77 7.55
C MET A 40 -1.11 3.19 8.05
N GLY A 41 -1.85 3.67 9.06
CA GLY A 41 -1.64 4.98 9.66
C GLY A 41 -2.44 6.13 9.04
N GLN A 42 -2.04 7.37 9.33
CA GLN A 42 -2.84 8.59 9.09
C GLN A 42 -2.99 8.92 7.59
N CYS A 43 -2.12 8.38 6.74
CA CYS A 43 -2.18 8.54 5.29
C CYS A 43 -3.47 7.94 4.68
N CYS A 44 -4.21 7.10 5.41
CA CYS A 44 -5.52 6.58 4.98
C CYS A 44 -6.67 7.59 5.13
N THR A 45 -6.46 8.73 5.80
CA THR A 45 -7.56 9.65 6.19
C THR A 45 -7.68 10.88 5.29
N CYS A 46 -6.67 11.18 4.45
CA CYS A 46 -6.68 12.33 3.55
C CYS A 46 -6.79 11.86 2.08
N PRO A 47 -7.95 11.97 1.42
CA PRO A 47 -8.19 11.46 0.06
C PRO A 47 -7.28 12.09 -1.00
N HIS A 48 -6.65 13.23 -0.70
CA HIS A 48 -5.70 13.90 -1.61
C HIS A 48 -4.27 13.33 -1.52
N SER A 49 -3.88 12.68 -0.42
CA SER A 49 -2.49 12.21 -0.20
C SER A 49 -2.30 10.71 -0.42
N ILE A 50 -3.39 9.94 -0.47
CA ILE A 50 -3.35 8.49 -0.73
C ILE A 50 -2.71 8.21 -2.09
N ASP A 51 -3.10 8.97 -3.12
CA ASP A 51 -2.60 8.82 -4.49
C ASP A 51 -1.08 9.10 -4.56
N THR A 52 -0.61 10.14 -3.84
CA THR A 52 0.81 10.49 -3.79
C THR A 52 1.65 9.41 -3.09
N SER A 53 1.21 8.89 -1.94
CA SER A 53 1.94 7.85 -1.22
C SER A 53 1.96 6.52 -1.99
N GLU A 54 0.82 6.12 -2.57
CA GLU A 54 0.73 4.93 -3.40
C GLU A 54 1.65 5.04 -4.64
N ASN A 55 1.59 6.17 -5.34
CA ASN A 55 2.41 6.38 -6.52
C ASN A 55 3.91 6.42 -6.19
N PHE A 56 4.29 7.04 -5.08
CA PHE A 56 5.67 7.01 -4.58
C PHE A 56 6.15 5.57 -4.36
N ILE A 57 5.40 4.77 -3.60
CA ILE A 57 5.75 3.36 -3.34
C ILE A 57 5.85 2.59 -4.66
N LYS A 58 4.91 2.82 -5.60
CA LYS A 58 4.94 2.17 -6.91
C LYS A 58 6.19 2.48 -7.71
N ILE A 59 6.59 3.75 -7.76
CA ILE A 59 7.79 4.18 -8.48
C ILE A 59 9.03 3.57 -7.82
N SER A 60 9.20 3.75 -6.50
CA SER A 60 10.36 3.27 -5.76
C SER A 60 10.53 1.75 -5.86
N VAL A 61 9.44 0.98 -5.72
CA VAL A 61 9.48 -0.49 -5.85
C VAL A 61 9.80 -0.89 -7.29
N ARG A 62 9.23 -0.22 -8.30
CA ARG A 62 9.44 -0.57 -9.70
C ARG A 62 10.85 -0.19 -10.20
N GLU A 63 11.46 0.85 -9.65
CA GLU A 63 12.86 1.20 -9.89
C GLU A 63 13.82 0.18 -9.27
N LYS A 64 13.57 -0.23 -8.01
CA LYS A 64 14.45 -1.17 -7.30
C LYS A 64 14.23 -2.62 -7.72
N PHE A 65 12.99 -3.00 -7.98
CA PHE A 65 12.53 -4.34 -8.33
C PHE A 65 11.73 -4.29 -9.64
N PRO A 66 12.39 -4.10 -10.79
CA PRO A 66 11.73 -4.09 -12.10
C PRO A 66 11.13 -5.45 -12.46
N GLU A 67 11.46 -6.50 -11.72
CA GLU A 67 10.85 -7.83 -11.82
C GLU A 67 9.40 -7.87 -11.32
N ILE A 68 8.95 -6.90 -10.51
CA ILE A 68 7.56 -6.83 -10.05
C ILE A 68 6.71 -6.17 -11.14
N GLU A 69 5.81 -6.95 -11.70
CA GLU A 69 4.95 -6.54 -12.81
C GLU A 69 3.61 -6.01 -12.29
N VAL A 70 3.10 -6.61 -11.20
CA VAL A 70 1.82 -6.25 -10.60
C VAL A 70 2.04 -5.80 -9.16
N LEU A 71 1.92 -4.50 -8.92
CA LEU A 71 2.03 -3.91 -7.58
C LEU A 71 0.67 -3.33 -7.15
N HIS A 72 0.12 -3.88 -6.08
CA HIS A 72 -1.13 -3.42 -5.48
C HIS A 72 -0.85 -2.81 -4.11
N VAL A 73 -1.33 -1.61 -3.86
CA VAL A 73 -1.23 -0.97 -2.56
C VAL A 73 -2.66 -0.76 -2.05
N ASN A 74 -3.03 -1.48 -1.00
CA ASN A 74 -4.30 -1.28 -0.34
C ASN A 74 -4.17 -0.10 0.62
N ALA A 75 -4.55 1.07 0.15
CA ALA A 75 -4.81 2.26 0.96
C ALA A 75 -6.31 2.34 1.28
N GLY A 76 -6.80 1.40 2.09
CA GLY A 76 -8.24 1.25 2.33
C GLY A 76 -8.64 1.72 3.73
N ALA A 77 -9.59 2.65 3.79
CA ALA A 77 -10.41 2.91 4.97
C ALA A 77 -10.84 1.60 5.63
N SER A 78 -10.90 1.59 6.97
CA SER A 78 -11.30 0.41 7.77
C SER A 78 -12.43 -0.35 7.07
N LYS A 79 -12.25 -1.66 6.90
CA LYS A 79 -13.24 -2.56 6.23
C LYS A 79 -14.68 -2.29 6.69
N GLU A 80 -14.84 -1.90 7.95
CA GLU A 80 -16.10 -1.45 8.56
C GLU A 80 -16.83 -0.36 7.75
N PHE A 81 -16.13 0.68 7.28
CA PHE A 81 -16.75 1.75 6.47
C PHE A 81 -17.14 1.27 5.06
N ILE A 82 -16.34 0.38 4.46
CA ILE A 82 -16.61 -0.18 3.12
C ILE A 82 -17.81 -1.13 3.17
N GLU A 83 -17.97 -1.91 4.23
CA GLU A 83 -19.14 -2.76 4.43
C GLU A 83 -20.41 -1.92 4.65
N ILE A 84 -20.35 -0.85 5.43
CA ILE A 84 -21.48 0.06 5.63
C ILE A 84 -21.88 0.74 4.32
N ALA A 85 -20.91 1.26 3.54
CA ALA A 85 -21.17 1.87 2.25
C ALA A 85 -21.74 0.88 1.22
N LYS A 86 -21.22 -0.36 1.17
CA LYS A 86 -21.76 -1.43 0.33
C LYS A 86 -23.19 -1.82 0.71
N SER A 87 -23.51 -1.84 2.01
CA SER A 87 -24.87 -2.10 2.48
C SER A 87 -25.84 -1.02 2.00
N TYR A 88 -25.40 0.25 1.96
CA TYR A 88 -26.22 1.36 1.49
C TYR A 88 -26.42 1.34 -0.04
N LEU A 89 -25.38 0.99 -0.80
CA LEU A 89 -25.43 0.92 -2.27
C LEU A 89 -26.21 -0.30 -2.80
N ARG A 90 -26.33 -1.39 -2.02
CA ARG A 90 -27.17 -2.56 -2.35
C ARG A 90 -28.67 -2.36 -2.08
N GLY A 91 -29.06 -1.18 -1.58
CA GLY A 91 -30.43 -0.85 -1.19
C GLY A 91 -31.24 -0.05 -2.23
N ARG A 92 -30.94 -0.15 -3.54
CA ARG A 92 -31.79 0.39 -4.61
C ARG A 92 -32.05 -0.62 -5.71
#